data_AF-A0A7S4AJY6-F1
#
_entry.id   AF-A0A7S4AJY6-F1
#
_cell.length_a   1.000
_cell.length_b   1.000
_cell.length_c   1.000
_cell.angle_alpha   90.00
_cell.angle_beta   90.00
_cell.angle_gamma   90.00
#
_symmetry.space_group_name_H-M   'P 1'
#
loop_
_entity.id
_entity.type
_entity.pdbx_description
1 polymer ?
#
loop_
_entity_poly.entity_id
_entity_poly.type
_entity_poly.pdbx_seq_one_letter_code
_entity_poly.pdbx_strand_id
1 'polypeptide(L)'
;MTLIRRTQKVSSPTNDATNDVENPYGASSSTPSPPLESSRIKRIGRISSPKFGQWRRRLQQWWVNIVNAMGLKRYSYGLMLGLLSLVSICIMIATVANVFLFPPPGKNYFDRKYWRRSHYLSAQQIFDLRHGFPIRVDVNNADDMESIVHPGYLLADRERMKTLLEKDFELLNMTVPKFWDPVDAFGGFEGGVREFLGNHGKYLITPIEASAIGNLYDGKRTIFIAIASYRDPDCFLTLESLFERAKHPKRLRVAIADQRKDRNDPSCRPPGEDSCRESSDQILCPYIDRIDYIEYPSSLMVGPVFARHLVNRMYRGEYFAMQVDSHVRFVANWDDDIINQWNSTGNEMAVISNYMTNIGTRNIDPETHESLNTGISLMCEFEYEGTAGSMQHIKFNKQPFQTPKVKDSPMLHPFWAAGFSFGRGHFVVSVPYDHYLPSVFQGEEILQTIRGFSYGYDVYAPSRNVAFHIYAMMANLEKRKNVPKFTENQAFYGAKVKDQAYHRLVGISGTSDPVPDYLHLEEERYGLGRIRSREQFFNTFGIHPITRTIEKDLCSFVRGKPLPGAPMSMHTMFKPFLRYDKMGIDYSRITFHYKTPEIKESTHVDKKQLLALQAEFREKQKNRLIHGESTIKESIK
;
A
#
# COMPACT_ATOMS: atom_id res chain seq x y z
N MET A 1 -35.53 -12.39 -10.89
CA MET A 1 -36.63 -12.20 -11.86
C MET A 1 -36.05 -12.18 -13.25
N THR A 2 -36.73 -12.86 -14.17
CA THR A 2 -36.27 -13.44 -15.45
C THR A 2 -35.71 -12.44 -16.46
N LEU A 3 -34.49 -12.67 -16.98
CA LEU A 3 -33.86 -11.91 -18.06
C LEU A 3 -34.20 -12.56 -19.42
N ILE A 4 -34.97 -11.86 -20.23
CA ILE A 4 -35.29 -12.21 -21.63
C ILE A 4 -34.16 -11.66 -22.52
N ARG A 5 -33.41 -12.55 -23.17
CA ARG A 5 -32.45 -12.23 -24.23
C ARG A 5 -33.19 -11.82 -25.50
N ARG A 6 -32.93 -10.61 -26.00
CA ARG A 6 -33.20 -10.24 -27.40
C ARG A 6 -31.91 -10.39 -28.20
N THR A 7 -31.90 -11.36 -29.10
CA THR A 7 -30.89 -11.58 -30.13
C THR A 7 -31.13 -10.63 -31.31
N GLN A 8 -30.13 -9.82 -31.67
CA GLN A 8 -30.11 -9.15 -32.97
C GLN A 8 -29.13 -9.87 -33.90
N LYS A 9 -29.67 -10.36 -35.01
CA LYS A 9 -28.97 -10.93 -36.16
C LYS A 9 -28.20 -9.81 -36.87
N VAL A 10 -26.92 -10.06 -37.15
CA VAL A 10 -26.11 -9.31 -38.11
C VAL A 10 -26.40 -9.87 -39.49
N SER A 11 -26.86 -9.01 -40.41
CA SER A 11 -26.96 -9.30 -41.84
C SER A 11 -25.90 -8.50 -42.59
N SER A 12 -25.05 -9.23 -43.30
CA SER A 12 -24.14 -8.76 -44.34
C SER A 12 -24.88 -8.09 -45.52
N PRO A 13 -24.19 -7.21 -46.26
CA PRO A 13 -24.27 -7.26 -47.70
C PRO A 13 -22.91 -7.15 -48.41
N THR A 14 -22.82 -7.87 -49.52
CA THR A 14 -21.77 -7.91 -50.54
C THR A 14 -22.01 -6.84 -51.62
N ASN A 15 -20.90 -6.30 -52.17
CA ASN A 15 -20.59 -5.77 -53.55
C ASN A 15 -21.74 -5.14 -54.39
N ASP A 16 -21.55 -4.09 -55.20
CA ASP A 16 -20.47 -3.78 -56.13
C ASP A 16 -20.66 -2.36 -56.76
N ALA A 17 -19.71 -1.92 -57.61
CA ALA A 17 -19.79 -0.86 -58.63
C ALA A 17 -19.13 0.53 -58.36
N THR A 18 -17.87 0.63 -58.81
CA THR A 18 -17.31 1.61 -59.77
C THR A 18 -17.69 3.10 -59.68
N ASN A 19 -16.69 3.95 -59.47
CA ASN A 19 -16.22 4.89 -60.51
C ASN A 19 -14.91 5.59 -60.11
N ASP A 20 -14.04 5.67 -61.12
CA ASP A 20 -12.76 6.37 -61.15
C ASP A 20 -12.87 7.88 -60.85
N VAL A 21 -11.75 8.49 -60.42
CA VAL A 21 -11.05 9.61 -61.10
C VAL A 21 -10.00 10.25 -60.17
N GLU A 22 -8.74 10.10 -60.61
CA GLU A 22 -7.60 11.03 -60.56
C GLU A 22 -6.96 11.51 -59.25
N ASN A 23 -5.76 10.96 -59.04
CA ASN A 23 -4.57 11.60 -58.47
C ASN A 23 -3.91 12.49 -59.54
N PRO A 24 -3.24 13.62 -59.20
CA PRO A 24 -1.83 13.67 -59.58
C PRO A 24 -0.86 14.39 -58.61
N TYR A 25 0.43 14.03 -58.78
CA TYR A 25 1.72 14.53 -58.24
C TYR A 25 2.28 13.67 -57.07
N GLY A 26 3.26 12.76 -57.22
CA GLY A 26 4.36 12.59 -58.21
C GLY A 26 5.55 13.50 -57.85
N ALA A 27 6.79 13.07 -57.55
CA ALA A 27 7.46 11.78 -57.73
C ALA A 27 8.85 11.75 -57.02
N SER A 28 9.33 10.51 -56.78
CA SER A 28 10.74 10.02 -56.77
C SER A 28 11.70 10.56 -55.70
N SER A 29 12.52 9.72 -55.02
CA SER A 29 13.52 8.85 -55.64
C SER A 29 13.80 7.56 -54.85
N SER A 30 13.93 6.48 -55.61
CA SER A 30 14.32 5.12 -55.25
C SER A 30 15.83 4.91 -55.23
N THR A 31 16.35 4.15 -54.26
CA THR A 31 17.30 3.04 -54.53
C THR A 31 17.23 2.00 -53.40
N PRO A 32 17.45 0.70 -53.68
CA PRO A 32 17.06 -0.40 -52.80
C PRO A 32 18.22 -0.89 -51.93
N SER A 33 17.99 -0.95 -50.62
CA SER A 33 18.89 -1.59 -49.66
C SER A 33 18.50 -3.07 -49.47
N PRO A 34 19.47 -3.98 -49.32
CA PRO A 34 19.25 -5.42 -49.34
C PRO A 34 18.44 -5.90 -48.13
N PRO A 35 17.75 -7.06 -48.21
CA PRO A 35 17.06 -7.60 -47.06
C PRO A 35 18.11 -7.95 -46.00
N LEU A 36 18.04 -7.25 -44.86
CA LEU A 36 18.79 -7.57 -43.65
C LEU A 36 18.37 -8.98 -43.23
N GLU A 37 19.30 -9.90 -43.49
CA GLU A 37 19.36 -11.25 -42.97
C GLU A 37 18.87 -11.26 -41.52
N SER A 38 17.78 -12.00 -41.29
CA SER A 38 17.37 -12.34 -39.93
C SER A 38 18.55 -13.04 -39.26
N SER A 39 19.26 -12.34 -38.37
CA SER A 39 20.12 -13.00 -37.41
C SER A 39 19.19 -13.83 -36.53
N ARG A 40 18.95 -15.08 -36.94
CA ARG A 40 18.41 -16.14 -36.11
C ARG A 40 19.33 -16.23 -34.90
N ILE A 41 19.00 -15.49 -33.85
CA ILE A 41 19.33 -15.93 -32.50
C ILE A 41 18.60 -17.26 -32.37
N LYS A 42 19.37 -18.35 -32.49
CA LYS A 42 18.91 -19.70 -32.20
C LYS A 42 18.25 -19.62 -30.83
N ARG A 43 16.91 -19.69 -30.79
CA ARG A 43 16.19 -20.13 -29.59
C ARG A 43 16.94 -21.36 -29.10
N ILE A 44 17.48 -21.31 -27.88
CA ILE A 44 17.82 -22.52 -27.16
C ILE A 44 16.49 -23.27 -27.06
N GLY A 45 16.32 -24.25 -27.95
CA GLY A 45 15.08 -25.01 -28.01
C GLY A 45 14.84 -25.64 -26.65
N ARG A 46 13.66 -25.42 -26.08
CA ARG A 46 13.09 -26.37 -25.12
C ARG A 46 13.27 -27.74 -25.74
N ILE A 47 14.03 -28.62 -25.08
CA ILE A 47 14.08 -30.03 -25.45
C ILE A 47 12.66 -30.54 -25.23
N SER A 48 11.88 -30.62 -26.30
CA SER A 48 10.58 -31.28 -26.27
C SER A 48 10.79 -32.72 -25.79
N SER A 49 10.02 -33.16 -24.79
CA SER A 49 10.13 -34.48 -24.17
C SER A 49 10.21 -35.68 -25.15
N PRO A 50 9.70 -35.64 -26.40
CA PRO A 50 9.85 -36.76 -27.33
C PRO A 50 11.29 -37.04 -27.78
N LYS A 51 12.14 -36.01 -27.91
CA LYS A 51 13.54 -36.18 -28.37
C LYS A 51 14.44 -36.80 -27.30
N PHE A 52 14.16 -36.50 -26.04
CA PHE A 52 14.85 -37.11 -24.90
C PHE A 52 14.47 -38.59 -24.75
N GLY A 53 13.20 -38.93 -25.00
CA GLY A 53 12.72 -40.31 -25.04
C GLY A 53 13.39 -41.16 -26.13
N GLN A 54 13.62 -40.60 -27.32
CA GLN A 54 14.33 -41.31 -28.40
C GLN A 54 15.83 -41.50 -28.10
N TRP A 55 16.50 -40.49 -27.54
CA TRP A 55 17.91 -40.60 -27.13
C TRP A 55 18.11 -41.65 -26.03
N ARG A 56 17.21 -41.67 -25.03
CA ARG A 56 17.23 -42.67 -23.95
C ARG A 56 17.07 -44.09 -24.48
N ARG A 57 16.16 -44.32 -25.42
CA ARG A 57 15.97 -45.65 -26.05
C ARG A 57 17.18 -46.08 -26.88
N ARG A 58 17.81 -45.16 -27.62
CA ARG A 58 19.02 -45.47 -28.39
C ARG A 58 20.22 -45.80 -27.51
N LEU A 59 20.41 -45.07 -26.41
CA LEU A 59 21.44 -45.37 -25.40
C LEU A 59 21.19 -46.71 -24.71
N GLN A 60 19.94 -47.01 -24.34
CA GLN A 60 19.58 -48.31 -23.77
C GLN A 60 19.84 -49.46 -24.76
N GLN A 61 19.48 -49.29 -26.03
CA GLN A 61 19.70 -50.33 -27.04
C GLN A 61 21.18 -50.55 -27.37
N TRP A 62 21.95 -49.45 -27.49
CA TRP A 62 23.40 -49.52 -27.70
C TRP A 62 24.09 -50.21 -26.51
N TRP A 63 23.63 -49.95 -25.29
CA TRP A 63 24.19 -50.56 -24.09
C TRP A 63 23.84 -52.04 -23.94
N VAL A 64 22.61 -52.44 -24.27
CA VAL A 64 22.23 -53.86 -24.33
C VAL A 64 23.10 -54.63 -25.33
N ASN A 65 23.44 -54.02 -26.46
CA ASN A 65 24.31 -54.63 -27.46
C ASN A 65 25.76 -54.79 -26.96
N ILE A 66 26.30 -53.83 -26.21
CA ILE A 66 27.65 -53.93 -25.60
C ILE A 66 27.68 -55.00 -24.51
N VAL A 67 26.67 -55.05 -23.65
CA VAL A 67 26.67 -56.02 -22.54
C VAL A 67 26.47 -57.45 -23.06
N ASN A 68 25.68 -57.63 -24.13
CA ASN A 68 25.56 -58.91 -24.82
C ASN A 68 26.88 -59.32 -25.50
N ALA A 69 27.63 -58.37 -26.06
CA ALA A 69 28.95 -58.62 -26.65
C ALA A 69 30.03 -58.97 -25.61
N MET A 70 29.86 -58.57 -24.34
CA MET A 70 30.82 -58.79 -23.25
C MET A 70 30.46 -59.94 -22.27
N GLY A 71 29.34 -60.65 -22.48
CA GLY A 71 29.03 -61.90 -21.77
C GLY A 71 28.77 -61.79 -20.25
N LEU A 72 28.39 -60.62 -19.74
CA LEU A 72 28.21 -60.40 -18.29
C LEU A 72 26.82 -60.84 -17.78
N LYS A 73 26.78 -61.68 -16.73
CA LYS A 73 25.53 -62.23 -16.12
C LYS A 73 24.69 -61.15 -15.41
N ARG A 74 23.37 -61.29 -15.52
CA ARG A 74 22.27 -60.37 -15.10
C ARG A 74 22.35 -59.73 -13.70
N TYR A 75 23.14 -60.24 -12.75
CA TYR A 75 23.21 -59.70 -11.39
C TYR A 75 24.11 -58.45 -11.23
N SER A 76 24.98 -58.15 -12.21
CA SER A 76 25.77 -56.91 -12.22
C SER A 76 25.00 -55.68 -12.74
N TYR A 77 23.80 -55.89 -13.33
CA TYR A 77 22.99 -54.83 -13.94
C TYR A 77 22.44 -53.82 -12.93
N GLY A 78 21.88 -54.29 -11.80
CA GLY A 78 21.22 -53.43 -10.82
C GLY A 78 22.19 -52.52 -10.07
N LEU A 79 23.35 -53.06 -9.68
CA LEU A 79 24.36 -52.33 -8.91
C LEU A 79 25.02 -51.23 -9.77
N MET A 80 25.34 -51.54 -11.02
CA MET A 80 25.96 -50.57 -11.95
C MET A 80 24.97 -49.50 -12.44
N LEU A 81 23.69 -49.83 -12.66
CA LEU A 81 22.65 -48.84 -12.97
C LEU A 81 22.38 -47.90 -11.77
N GLY A 82 22.42 -48.43 -10.55
CA GLY A 82 22.35 -47.63 -9.33
C GLY A 82 23.52 -46.65 -9.21
N LEU A 83 24.75 -47.12 -9.44
CA LEU A 83 25.96 -46.30 -9.42
C LEU A 83 25.97 -45.23 -10.52
N LEU A 84 25.56 -45.55 -11.75
CA LEU A 84 25.47 -44.57 -12.85
C LEU A 84 24.38 -43.52 -12.61
N SER A 85 23.28 -43.90 -11.97
CA SER A 85 22.20 -42.97 -11.58
C SER A 85 22.68 -42.02 -10.47
N LEU A 86 23.40 -42.55 -9.48
CA LEU A 86 24.04 -41.75 -8.43
C LEU A 86 25.09 -40.79 -9.00
N VAL A 87 25.95 -41.25 -9.91
CA VAL A 87 26.94 -40.38 -10.58
C VAL A 87 26.25 -39.30 -11.42
N SER A 88 25.15 -39.63 -12.12
CA SER A 88 24.39 -38.65 -12.89
C SER A 88 23.70 -37.62 -11.99
N ILE A 89 23.17 -38.04 -10.84
CA ILE A 89 22.61 -37.14 -9.82
C ILE A 89 23.70 -36.26 -9.22
N CYS A 90 24.85 -36.81 -8.87
CA CYS A 90 25.99 -36.04 -8.34
C CYS A 90 26.53 -35.04 -9.37
N ILE A 91 26.61 -35.40 -10.65
CA ILE A 91 26.98 -34.47 -11.73
C ILE A 91 25.91 -33.39 -11.89
N MET A 92 24.62 -33.75 -11.84
CA MET A 92 23.53 -32.76 -11.94
C MET A 92 23.57 -31.78 -10.75
N ILE A 93 23.75 -32.28 -9.53
CA ILE A 93 23.91 -31.48 -8.31
C ILE A 93 25.17 -30.63 -8.41
N ALA A 94 26.30 -31.17 -8.87
CA ALA A 94 27.54 -30.42 -9.05
C ALA A 94 27.45 -29.36 -10.16
N THR A 95 26.66 -29.62 -11.21
CA THR A 95 26.43 -28.67 -12.31
C THR A 95 25.49 -27.55 -11.86
N VAL A 96 24.41 -27.89 -11.14
CA VAL A 96 23.52 -26.91 -10.51
C VAL A 96 24.29 -26.09 -9.47
N ALA A 97 25.06 -26.75 -8.61
CA ALA A 97 25.90 -26.10 -7.63
C ALA A 97 26.96 -25.20 -8.29
N ASN A 98 27.62 -25.63 -9.38
CA ASN A 98 28.56 -24.78 -10.11
C ASN A 98 27.88 -23.61 -10.84
N VAL A 99 26.66 -23.77 -11.35
CA VAL A 99 25.90 -22.65 -11.95
C VAL A 99 25.52 -21.61 -10.89
N PHE A 100 25.27 -22.03 -9.64
CA PHE A 100 24.97 -21.11 -8.54
C PHE A 100 26.21 -20.59 -7.79
N LEU A 101 27.29 -21.37 -7.71
CA LEU A 101 28.51 -21.02 -6.97
C LEU A 101 29.58 -20.35 -7.85
N PHE A 102 29.60 -20.63 -9.15
CA PHE A 102 30.54 -20.09 -10.12
C PHE A 102 29.78 -19.55 -11.34
N PRO A 103 29.13 -18.38 -11.23
CA PRO A 103 28.57 -17.70 -12.38
C PRO A 103 29.65 -17.47 -13.45
N PRO A 104 29.28 -17.38 -14.74
CA PRO A 104 30.24 -17.23 -15.83
C PRO A 104 31.25 -16.11 -15.52
N PRO A 105 32.56 -16.36 -15.71
CA PRO A 105 33.60 -15.45 -15.27
C PRO A 105 33.44 -14.08 -15.96
N GLY A 106 33.45 -13.02 -15.14
CA GLY A 106 33.33 -11.62 -15.59
C GLY A 106 31.99 -10.94 -15.30
N LYS A 107 30.99 -11.64 -14.75
CA LYS A 107 29.71 -11.04 -14.34
C LYS A 107 29.46 -11.26 -12.86
N ASN A 108 29.57 -10.19 -12.07
CA ASN A 108 29.21 -10.20 -10.66
C ASN A 108 27.70 -9.93 -10.53
N TYR A 109 26.89 -10.98 -10.55
CA TYR A 109 25.43 -10.90 -10.41
C TYR A 109 24.97 -10.36 -9.05
N PHE A 110 25.88 -10.26 -8.07
CA PHE A 110 25.66 -9.63 -6.78
C PHE A 110 26.13 -8.17 -6.74
N ASP A 111 26.74 -7.66 -7.81
CA ASP A 111 27.10 -6.25 -7.92
C ASP A 111 25.84 -5.41 -8.20
N ARG A 112 25.59 -4.43 -7.32
CA ARG A 112 24.52 -3.43 -7.45
C ARG A 112 24.59 -2.68 -8.79
N LYS A 113 25.77 -2.55 -9.39
CA LYS A 113 25.96 -1.94 -10.73
C LYS A 113 25.53 -2.87 -11.86
N TYR A 114 25.55 -4.19 -11.67
CA TYR A 114 25.14 -5.17 -12.68
C TYR A 114 23.63 -5.05 -12.97
N TRP A 115 22.80 -5.08 -11.93
CA TRP A 115 21.35 -4.89 -12.06
C TRP A 115 20.99 -3.49 -12.58
N ARG A 116 21.76 -2.45 -12.22
CA ARG A 116 21.50 -1.09 -12.73
C ARG A 116 21.83 -0.91 -14.22
N ARG A 117 22.76 -1.68 -14.79
CA ARG A 117 23.19 -1.55 -16.19
C ARG A 117 22.22 -2.13 -17.22
N SER A 118 21.23 -2.92 -16.82
CA SER A 118 20.28 -3.55 -17.74
C SER A 118 18.98 -2.78 -17.97
N HIS A 119 18.71 -1.70 -17.24
CA HIS A 119 17.48 -0.90 -17.41
C HIS A 119 17.63 0.08 -18.59
N TYR A 120 17.43 -0.40 -19.82
CA TYR A 120 17.20 0.50 -20.95
C TYR A 120 15.79 1.08 -20.83
N LEU A 121 15.71 2.26 -20.24
CA LEU A 121 14.51 3.06 -20.21
C LEU A 121 14.20 3.55 -21.63
N SER A 122 13.00 3.26 -22.13
CA SER A 122 12.54 3.83 -23.38
C SER A 122 12.14 5.29 -23.16
N ALA A 123 13.00 6.22 -23.62
CA ALA A 123 12.79 7.64 -23.42
C ALA A 123 11.42 8.12 -23.95
N GLN A 124 11.02 7.59 -25.12
CA GLN A 124 9.72 7.91 -25.71
C GLN A 124 8.56 7.34 -24.88
N GLN A 125 8.61 6.06 -24.48
CA GLN A 125 7.52 5.48 -23.70
C GLN A 125 7.38 6.11 -22.32
N ILE A 126 8.49 6.51 -21.68
CA ILE A 126 8.43 7.28 -20.43
C ILE A 126 7.86 8.67 -20.68
N PHE A 127 8.23 9.31 -21.79
CA PHE A 127 7.63 10.57 -22.18
C PHE A 127 6.11 10.42 -22.37
N ASP A 128 5.66 9.39 -23.06
CA ASP A 128 4.24 9.10 -23.29
C ASP A 128 3.51 8.82 -21.97
N LEU A 129 4.07 7.97 -21.10
CA LEU A 129 3.53 7.71 -19.77
C LEU A 129 3.42 8.99 -18.94
N ARG A 130 4.39 9.91 -19.05
CA ARG A 130 4.38 11.17 -18.31
C ARG A 130 3.37 12.18 -18.82
N HIS A 131 2.92 12.08 -20.07
CA HIS A 131 2.00 13.05 -20.70
C HIS A 131 0.66 12.46 -21.10
N GLY A 132 0.45 11.15 -20.93
CA GLY A 132 -0.78 10.45 -21.29
C GLY A 132 -1.93 10.56 -20.28
N PHE A 133 -1.86 11.49 -19.32
CA PHE A 133 -2.88 11.61 -18.28
C PHE A 133 -4.18 12.25 -18.79
N PRO A 134 -5.37 11.72 -18.46
CA PRO A 134 -5.61 10.57 -17.58
C PRO A 134 -5.54 9.23 -18.34
N ILE A 135 -4.93 8.22 -17.73
CA ILE A 135 -4.98 6.84 -18.21
C ILE A 135 -6.05 6.13 -17.39
N ARG A 136 -7.21 5.85 -17.97
CA ARG A 136 -8.32 5.18 -17.27
C ARG A 136 -8.15 3.67 -17.23
N VAL A 137 -8.84 3.04 -16.28
CA VAL A 137 -9.07 1.59 -16.31
C VAL A 137 -10.45 1.35 -16.91
N ASP A 138 -10.53 0.70 -18.07
CA ASP A 138 -11.81 0.24 -18.59
C ASP A 138 -12.13 -1.15 -18.03
N VAL A 139 -13.06 -1.20 -17.09
CA VAL A 139 -13.50 -2.47 -16.46
C VAL A 139 -14.19 -3.43 -17.45
N ASN A 140 -14.58 -2.95 -18.64
CA ASN A 140 -15.13 -3.78 -19.70
C ASN A 140 -14.05 -4.26 -20.69
N ASN A 141 -12.83 -3.74 -20.60
CA ASN A 141 -11.72 -4.16 -21.44
C ASN A 141 -10.96 -5.31 -20.78
N ALA A 142 -10.96 -6.48 -21.43
CA ALA A 142 -10.25 -7.66 -20.93
C ALA A 142 -8.72 -7.45 -20.81
N ASP A 143 -8.15 -6.51 -21.56
CA ASP A 143 -6.72 -6.19 -21.48
C ASP A 143 -6.37 -5.47 -20.17
N ASP A 144 -7.31 -4.74 -19.57
CA ASP A 144 -7.14 -4.03 -18.31
C ASP A 144 -7.43 -4.89 -17.07
N MET A 145 -8.01 -6.08 -17.26
CA MET A 145 -8.56 -6.93 -16.20
C MET A 145 -7.88 -8.30 -16.12
N GLU A 146 -7.79 -8.87 -14.92
CA GLU A 146 -7.30 -10.23 -14.67
C GLU A 146 -8.24 -10.98 -13.72
N SER A 147 -8.15 -12.31 -13.72
CA SER A 147 -8.89 -13.16 -12.80
C SER A 147 -8.05 -13.52 -11.59
N ILE A 148 -8.58 -13.30 -10.39
CA ILE A 148 -7.99 -13.77 -9.13
C ILE A 148 -8.96 -14.69 -8.40
N VAL A 149 -8.44 -15.60 -7.56
CA VAL A 149 -9.29 -16.36 -6.65
C VAL A 149 -9.77 -15.42 -5.53
N HIS A 150 -11.07 -15.42 -5.25
CA HIS A 150 -11.66 -14.62 -4.20
C HIS A 150 -10.98 -14.90 -2.85
N PRO A 151 -10.41 -13.91 -2.13
CA PRO A 151 -9.59 -14.15 -0.94
C PRO A 151 -10.35 -14.80 0.22
N GLY A 152 -11.61 -14.38 0.44
CA GLY A 152 -12.47 -15.04 1.42
C GLY A 152 -12.76 -16.51 1.11
N TYR A 153 -12.82 -16.90 -0.17
CA TYR A 153 -13.00 -18.29 -0.57
C TYR A 153 -11.71 -19.08 -0.43
N LEU A 154 -10.58 -18.50 -0.87
CA LEU A 154 -9.26 -19.13 -0.79
C LEU A 154 -8.90 -19.59 0.63
N LEU A 155 -9.29 -18.80 1.62
CA LEU A 155 -9.03 -19.04 3.04
C LEU A 155 -10.18 -19.78 3.76
N ALA A 156 -11.32 -19.98 3.10
CA ALA A 156 -12.46 -20.68 3.68
C ALA A 156 -12.42 -22.20 3.44
N ASP A 157 -13.24 -22.92 4.19
CA ASP A 157 -13.51 -24.34 3.93
C ASP A 157 -14.28 -24.48 2.61
N ARG A 158 -13.68 -25.18 1.64
CA ARG A 158 -14.21 -25.33 0.28
C ARG A 158 -15.57 -26.01 0.26
N GLU A 159 -15.82 -27.00 1.12
CA GLU A 159 -17.10 -27.72 1.14
C GLU A 159 -18.21 -26.82 1.71
N ARG A 160 -17.91 -26.08 2.79
CA ARG A 160 -18.84 -25.08 3.34
C ARG A 160 -19.20 -24.00 2.32
N MET A 161 -18.21 -23.47 1.61
CA MET A 161 -18.45 -22.45 0.59
C MET A 161 -19.19 -23.00 -0.64
N LYS A 162 -18.97 -24.27 -0.99
CA LYS A 162 -19.67 -24.93 -2.11
C LYS A 162 -21.16 -25.13 -1.82
N THR A 163 -21.54 -25.44 -0.58
CA THR A 163 -22.95 -25.49 -0.13
C THR A 163 -23.59 -24.10 -0.07
N LEU A 164 -22.83 -23.08 0.36
CA LEU A 164 -23.34 -21.70 0.44
C LEU A 164 -23.49 -21.02 -0.93
N LEU A 165 -22.65 -21.39 -1.90
CA LEU A 165 -22.59 -20.82 -3.25
C LEU A 165 -23.09 -21.81 -4.32
N GLU A 166 -23.98 -22.75 -3.97
CA GLU A 166 -24.48 -23.84 -4.84
C GLU A 166 -24.93 -23.41 -6.24
N LYS A 167 -25.24 -22.12 -6.45
CA LYS A 167 -25.66 -21.55 -7.75
C LYS A 167 -24.66 -20.61 -8.42
N ASP A 168 -23.57 -20.25 -7.75
CA ASP A 168 -22.71 -19.13 -8.14
C ASP A 168 -21.21 -19.51 -8.18
N PHE A 169 -20.88 -20.61 -8.86
CA PHE A 169 -19.50 -21.07 -9.06
C PHE A 169 -18.61 -20.03 -9.75
N GLU A 170 -19.21 -19.07 -10.47
CA GLU A 170 -18.55 -17.90 -11.06
C GLU A 170 -17.95 -16.94 -10.00
N LEU A 171 -18.38 -17.00 -8.74
CA LEU A 171 -17.88 -16.13 -7.66
C LEU A 171 -16.52 -16.57 -7.07
N LEU A 172 -16.04 -17.77 -7.44
CA LEU A 172 -14.73 -18.26 -7.02
C LEU A 172 -13.60 -17.42 -7.63
N ASN A 173 -13.78 -17.03 -8.89
CA ASN A 173 -12.85 -16.22 -9.65
C ASN A 173 -13.43 -14.82 -9.82
N MET A 174 -12.77 -13.82 -9.24
CA MET A 174 -13.14 -12.43 -9.41
C MET A 174 -12.33 -11.81 -10.53
N THR A 175 -13.01 -11.14 -11.45
CA THR A 175 -12.35 -10.28 -12.44
C THR A 175 -12.03 -8.96 -11.75
N VAL A 176 -10.74 -8.58 -11.71
CA VAL A 176 -10.20 -7.39 -11.03
C VAL A 176 -9.26 -6.62 -11.96
N PRO A 177 -9.02 -5.32 -11.76
CA PRO A 177 -8.05 -4.59 -12.57
C PRO A 177 -6.63 -5.17 -12.44
N LYS A 178 -5.87 -5.19 -13.53
CA LYS A 178 -4.43 -5.49 -13.48
C LYS A 178 -3.69 -4.37 -12.76
N PHE A 179 -2.67 -4.75 -12.00
CA PHE A 179 -1.70 -3.78 -11.50
C PHE A 179 -1.04 -3.04 -12.67
N TRP A 180 -0.76 -1.76 -12.48
CA TRP A 180 -0.04 -0.99 -13.47
C TRP A 180 1.41 -1.45 -13.57
N ASP A 181 1.74 -1.96 -14.75
CA ASP A 181 3.05 -2.50 -15.04
C ASP A 181 3.40 -2.31 -16.53
N PRO A 182 3.80 -1.10 -16.97
CA PRO A 182 4.15 -0.84 -18.36
C PRO A 182 5.57 -1.36 -18.64
N VAL A 183 5.68 -2.69 -18.78
CA VAL A 183 6.95 -3.44 -18.92
C VAL A 183 7.85 -2.88 -20.02
N ASP A 184 7.27 -2.46 -21.15
CA ASP A 184 8.03 -1.91 -22.26
C ASP A 184 8.78 -0.62 -21.89
N ALA A 185 8.17 0.24 -21.06
CA ALA A 185 8.79 1.49 -20.63
C ALA A 185 9.97 1.26 -19.66
N PHE A 186 9.93 0.16 -18.91
CA PHE A 186 10.87 -0.14 -17.82
C PHE A 186 11.84 -1.29 -18.12
N GLY A 187 12.03 -1.65 -19.39
CA GLY A 187 13.17 -2.45 -19.83
C GLY A 187 12.89 -3.93 -20.13
N GLY A 188 11.62 -4.34 -20.28
CA GLY A 188 11.31 -5.63 -20.92
C GLY A 188 11.65 -6.91 -20.14
N PHE A 189 11.92 -6.82 -18.83
CA PHE A 189 12.15 -7.99 -17.96
C PHE A 189 10.84 -8.47 -17.30
N GLU A 190 10.84 -9.71 -16.81
CA GLU A 190 9.65 -10.36 -16.22
C GLU A 190 9.08 -9.62 -14.99
N GLY A 191 9.85 -8.81 -14.26
CA GLY A 191 9.41 -8.14 -13.03
C GLY A 191 8.96 -6.68 -13.18
N GLY A 192 9.01 -6.12 -14.40
CA GLY A 192 8.36 -4.86 -14.76
C GLY A 192 8.75 -3.64 -13.90
N VAL A 193 7.78 -2.75 -13.65
CA VAL A 193 8.00 -1.48 -12.91
C VAL A 193 8.47 -1.71 -11.48
N ARG A 194 8.09 -2.83 -10.85
CA ARG A 194 8.52 -3.15 -9.47
C ARG A 194 9.96 -3.66 -9.41
N GLU A 195 10.40 -4.37 -10.44
CA GLU A 195 11.80 -4.72 -10.59
C GLU A 195 12.65 -3.48 -10.78
N PHE A 196 12.20 -2.55 -11.63
CA PHE A 196 12.83 -1.25 -11.83
C PHE A 196 12.89 -0.41 -10.54
N LEU A 197 11.79 -0.37 -9.77
CA LEU A 197 11.71 0.35 -8.49
C LEU A 197 12.34 -0.43 -7.32
N GLY A 198 13.66 -0.44 -7.25
CA GLY A 198 14.34 -1.01 -6.08
C GLY A 198 14.36 -2.53 -6.05
N ASN A 199 14.00 -3.20 -7.17
CA ASN A 199 13.89 -4.65 -7.31
C ASN A 199 13.14 -5.30 -6.16
N HIS A 200 11.84 -5.01 -6.06
CA HIS A 200 10.98 -5.54 -5.00
C HIS A 200 11.52 -5.26 -3.59
N GLY A 201 12.10 -4.06 -3.40
CA GLY A 201 12.67 -3.64 -2.12
C GLY A 201 14.00 -4.30 -1.75
N LYS A 202 14.70 -4.96 -2.69
CA LYS A 202 16.06 -5.47 -2.48
C LYS A 202 17.09 -4.34 -2.34
N TYR A 203 16.87 -3.20 -2.99
CA TYR A 203 17.69 -2.01 -2.84
C TYR A 203 16.84 -0.74 -2.85
N LEU A 204 17.37 0.33 -2.25
CA LEU A 204 16.67 1.59 -2.13
C LEU A 204 16.51 2.21 -3.52
N ILE A 205 15.29 2.65 -3.82
CA ILE A 205 14.94 3.39 -5.03
C ILE A 205 15.89 4.59 -5.16
N THR A 206 16.39 4.83 -6.36
CA THR A 206 17.24 5.98 -6.69
C THR A 206 16.41 7.19 -7.11
N PRO A 207 16.97 8.41 -7.07
CA PRO A 207 16.28 9.59 -7.60
C PRO A 207 15.88 9.44 -9.08
N ILE A 208 16.69 8.77 -9.89
CA ILE A 208 16.40 8.51 -11.31
C ILE A 208 15.18 7.60 -11.43
N GLU A 209 15.18 6.47 -10.71
CA GLU A 209 14.05 5.52 -10.68
C GLU A 209 12.76 6.18 -10.17
N ALA A 210 12.84 6.92 -9.05
CA ALA A 210 11.70 7.65 -8.50
C ALA A 210 11.16 8.71 -9.48
N SER A 211 12.05 9.41 -10.18
CA SER A 211 11.65 10.44 -11.15
C SER A 211 10.95 9.84 -12.37
N ALA A 212 11.29 8.61 -12.77
CA ALA A 212 10.75 7.98 -13.98
C ALA A 212 9.24 7.70 -13.90
N ILE A 213 8.67 7.69 -12.68
CA ILE A 213 7.24 7.52 -12.45
C ILE A 213 6.62 8.83 -11.98
N GLY A 214 5.49 9.17 -12.57
CA GLY A 214 4.71 10.33 -12.20
C GLY A 214 4.36 11.17 -13.42
N ASN A 215 3.12 11.02 -13.87
CA ASN A 215 2.60 11.79 -14.98
C ASN A 215 2.20 13.21 -14.57
N LEU A 216 2.12 14.08 -15.57
CA LEU A 216 1.78 15.48 -15.45
C LEU A 216 0.51 15.76 -16.26
N TYR A 217 -0.24 16.77 -15.85
CA TYR A 217 -1.36 17.32 -16.59
C TYR A 217 -1.20 18.84 -16.66
N ASP A 218 -1.07 19.41 -17.86
CA ASP A 218 -0.75 20.83 -18.08
C ASP A 218 0.44 21.32 -17.23
N GLY A 219 1.50 20.51 -17.16
CA GLY A 219 2.70 20.78 -16.37
C GLY A 219 2.52 20.66 -14.85
N LYS A 220 1.35 20.25 -14.36
CA LYS A 220 1.06 20.03 -12.94
C LYS A 220 1.21 18.55 -12.59
N ARG A 221 1.78 18.28 -11.41
CA ARG A 221 1.87 16.93 -10.83
C ARG A 221 0.48 16.40 -10.51
N THR A 222 0.14 15.25 -11.06
CA THR A 222 -1.18 14.61 -10.90
C THR A 222 -1.31 13.91 -9.56
N ILE A 223 -2.55 13.62 -9.16
CA ILE A 223 -2.87 12.93 -7.92
C ILE A 223 -3.85 11.80 -8.24
N PHE A 224 -3.45 10.56 -7.97
CA PHE A 224 -4.34 9.41 -7.89
C PHE A 224 -5.02 9.40 -6.51
N ILE A 225 -6.33 9.24 -6.45
CA ILE A 225 -7.08 9.18 -5.18
C ILE A 225 -7.80 7.84 -5.09
N ALA A 226 -7.43 7.05 -4.10
CA ALA A 226 -8.02 5.76 -3.81
C ALA A 226 -9.14 5.88 -2.74
N ILE A 227 -10.36 5.50 -3.12
CA ILE A 227 -11.53 5.48 -2.23
C ILE A 227 -12.16 4.09 -2.20
N ALA A 228 -12.22 3.47 -1.03
CA ALA A 228 -13.02 2.27 -0.79
C ALA A 228 -14.34 2.68 -0.12
N SER A 229 -15.47 2.38 -0.75
CA SER A 229 -16.80 2.72 -0.24
C SER A 229 -17.63 1.46 0.00
N TYR A 230 -17.95 1.18 1.27
CA TYR A 230 -18.87 0.10 1.62
C TYR A 230 -20.21 0.67 2.03
N ARG A 231 -21.17 0.70 1.09
CA ARG A 231 -22.55 1.13 1.32
C ARG A 231 -22.64 2.49 2.04
N ASP A 232 -21.68 3.39 1.76
CA ASP A 232 -21.53 4.64 2.51
C ASP A 232 -22.30 5.80 1.87
N PRO A 233 -23.27 6.41 2.56
CA PRO A 233 -24.05 7.52 2.03
C PRO A 233 -23.27 8.82 1.87
N ASP A 234 -22.12 8.98 2.53
CA ASP A 234 -21.35 10.22 2.51
C ASP A 234 -20.29 10.25 1.39
N CYS A 235 -20.15 9.16 0.60
CA CYS A 235 -19.14 9.01 -0.44
C CYS A 235 -19.30 9.98 -1.61
N PHE A 236 -20.53 10.18 -2.08
CA PHE A 236 -20.78 11.17 -3.12
C PHE A 236 -20.35 12.58 -2.69
N LEU A 237 -20.72 13.00 -1.47
CA LEU A 237 -20.34 14.30 -0.92
C LEU A 237 -18.83 14.43 -0.67
N THR A 238 -18.13 13.32 -0.44
CA THR A 238 -16.66 13.28 -0.43
C THR A 238 -16.10 13.66 -1.79
N LEU A 239 -16.63 13.06 -2.87
CA LEU A 239 -16.23 13.38 -4.25
C LEU A 239 -16.52 14.84 -4.60
N GLU A 240 -17.70 15.35 -4.26
CA GLU A 240 -18.06 16.74 -4.52
C GLU A 240 -17.04 17.69 -3.88
N SER A 241 -16.80 17.57 -2.58
CA SER A 241 -15.83 18.44 -1.89
C SER A 241 -14.40 18.27 -2.40
N LEU A 242 -14.04 17.07 -2.86
CA LEU A 242 -12.71 16.77 -3.41
C LEU A 242 -12.45 17.55 -4.71
N PHE A 243 -13.40 17.56 -5.65
CA PHE A 243 -13.26 18.28 -6.92
C PHE A 243 -13.55 19.77 -6.78
N GLU A 244 -14.63 20.14 -6.09
CA GLU A 244 -15.06 21.53 -5.91
C GLU A 244 -13.96 22.39 -5.25
N ARG A 245 -13.26 21.83 -4.27
CA ARG A 245 -12.33 22.57 -3.41
C ARG A 245 -10.88 22.37 -3.82
N ALA A 246 -10.60 21.59 -4.86
CA ALA A 246 -9.28 21.51 -5.44
C ALA A 246 -8.98 22.79 -6.24
N LYS A 247 -7.76 23.29 -6.14
CA LYS A 247 -7.29 24.41 -6.97
C LYS A 247 -7.05 23.99 -8.42
N HIS A 248 -6.68 22.73 -8.63
CA HIS A 248 -6.41 22.17 -9.94
C HIS A 248 -7.16 20.83 -10.12
N PRO A 249 -8.50 20.84 -10.16
CA PRO A 249 -9.31 19.60 -10.15
C PRO A 249 -9.02 18.67 -11.33
N LYS A 250 -8.59 19.22 -12.48
CA LYS A 250 -8.24 18.42 -13.67
C LYS A 250 -6.99 17.55 -13.52
N ARG A 251 -6.13 17.77 -12.51
CA ARG A 251 -4.95 16.93 -12.23
C ARG A 251 -5.28 15.69 -11.40
N LEU A 252 -6.52 15.59 -10.94
CA LEU A 252 -6.99 14.53 -10.08
C LEU A 252 -7.50 13.36 -10.93
N ARG A 253 -7.24 12.14 -10.46
CA ARG A 253 -7.93 10.93 -10.93
C ARG A 253 -8.34 10.10 -9.73
N VAL A 254 -9.64 9.89 -9.59
CA VAL A 254 -10.23 9.14 -8.48
C VAL A 254 -10.52 7.72 -8.96
N ALA A 255 -10.20 6.74 -8.12
CA ALA A 255 -10.58 5.35 -8.33
C ALA A 255 -11.38 4.84 -7.13
N ILE A 256 -12.52 4.19 -7.41
CA ILE A 256 -13.52 3.85 -6.41
C ILE A 256 -13.83 2.36 -6.45
N ALA A 257 -13.74 1.69 -5.30
CA ALA A 257 -14.39 0.40 -5.10
C ALA A 257 -15.75 0.64 -4.43
N ASP A 258 -16.83 0.66 -5.24
CA ASP A 258 -18.21 0.88 -4.79
C ASP A 258 -18.86 -0.46 -4.44
N GLN A 259 -19.06 -0.72 -3.15
CA GLN A 259 -19.49 -2.03 -2.66
C GLN A 259 -20.95 -1.95 -2.21
N ARG A 260 -21.86 -2.48 -3.02
CA ARG A 260 -23.31 -2.27 -2.88
C ARG A 260 -24.06 -3.59 -2.86
N LYS A 261 -25.12 -3.66 -2.06
CA LYS A 261 -26.00 -4.83 -2.01
C LYS A 261 -26.95 -4.84 -3.20
N ASP A 262 -27.57 -3.71 -3.46
CA ASP A 262 -28.53 -3.51 -4.55
C ASP A 262 -28.64 -2.02 -4.90
N ARG A 263 -29.57 -1.66 -5.78
CA ARG A 263 -29.75 -0.30 -6.28
C ARG A 263 -30.24 0.70 -5.21
N ASN A 264 -30.81 0.24 -4.10
CA ASN A 264 -31.30 1.09 -3.01
C ASN A 264 -30.19 1.54 -2.06
N ASP A 265 -29.05 0.84 -2.04
CA ASP A 265 -27.89 1.32 -1.30
C ASP A 265 -27.37 2.62 -1.92
N PRO A 266 -26.82 3.55 -1.11
CA PRO A 266 -26.15 4.72 -1.62
C PRO A 266 -25.04 4.32 -2.59
N SER A 267 -24.85 5.13 -3.63
CA SER A 267 -23.80 4.90 -4.61
C SER A 267 -22.73 5.98 -4.50
N CYS A 268 -21.48 5.55 -4.65
CA CYS A 268 -20.36 6.47 -4.84
C CYS A 268 -20.03 6.67 -6.33
N ARG A 269 -20.91 6.26 -7.24
CA ARG A 269 -20.72 6.45 -8.67
C ARG A 269 -20.85 7.94 -9.03
N PRO A 270 -20.04 8.41 -9.99
CA PRO A 270 -20.28 9.71 -10.60
C PRO A 270 -21.63 9.70 -11.35
N PRO A 271 -22.22 10.88 -11.60
CA PRO A 271 -23.40 10.97 -12.47
C PRO A 271 -23.10 10.36 -13.85
N GLY A 272 -24.08 9.66 -14.43
CA GLY A 272 -23.96 9.10 -15.77
C GLY A 272 -23.94 10.19 -16.85
N GLU A 273 -23.43 9.87 -18.04
CA GLU A 273 -23.34 10.83 -19.15
C GLU A 273 -24.69 11.47 -19.49
N ASP A 274 -25.77 10.69 -19.50
CA ASP A 274 -27.12 11.22 -19.77
C ASP A 274 -27.58 12.19 -18.68
N SER A 275 -27.31 11.87 -17.40
CA SER A 275 -27.61 12.77 -16.27
C SER A 275 -26.84 14.09 -16.38
N CYS A 276 -25.58 14.04 -16.84
CA CYS A 276 -24.78 15.23 -17.08
C CYS A 276 -25.22 16.05 -18.30
N ARG A 277 -25.87 15.42 -19.29
CA ARG A 277 -26.48 16.14 -20.42
C ARG A 277 -27.78 16.83 -20.03
N GLU A 278 -28.59 16.19 -19.19
CA GLU A 278 -29.87 16.72 -18.71
C GLU A 278 -29.70 17.79 -17.61
N SER A 279 -28.67 17.67 -16.78
CA SER A 279 -28.34 18.60 -15.71
C SER A 279 -26.84 18.82 -15.63
N SER A 280 -26.34 19.70 -16.51
CA SER A 280 -24.91 20.03 -16.64
C SER A 280 -24.31 20.72 -15.43
N ASP A 281 -25.16 21.28 -14.55
CA ASP A 281 -24.73 22.10 -13.43
C ASP A 281 -24.24 21.27 -12.22
N GLN A 282 -24.31 19.94 -12.30
CA GLN A 282 -23.78 19.06 -11.26
C GLN A 282 -22.25 19.16 -11.20
N ILE A 283 -21.72 19.34 -9.99
CA ILE A 283 -20.30 19.64 -9.73
C ILE A 283 -19.32 18.58 -10.27
N LEU A 284 -19.77 17.32 -10.38
CA LEU A 284 -18.93 16.21 -10.87
C LEU A 284 -18.97 16.03 -12.39
N CYS A 285 -19.96 16.60 -13.09
CA CYS A 285 -20.12 16.41 -14.53
C CYS A 285 -18.90 16.84 -15.37
N PRO A 286 -18.21 17.94 -15.06
CA PRO A 286 -16.98 18.32 -15.74
C PRO A 286 -15.79 17.36 -15.55
N TYR A 287 -15.90 16.40 -14.62
CA TYR A 287 -14.80 15.55 -14.17
C TYR A 287 -15.12 14.04 -14.24
N ILE A 288 -16.18 13.64 -14.96
CA ILE A 288 -16.53 12.22 -15.10
C ILE A 288 -15.41 11.39 -15.73
N ASP A 289 -14.59 12.00 -16.59
CA ASP A 289 -13.40 11.39 -17.20
C ASP A 289 -12.24 11.19 -16.21
N ARG A 290 -12.39 11.73 -14.99
CA ARG A 290 -11.43 11.62 -13.88
C ARG A 290 -11.84 10.62 -12.82
N ILE A 291 -12.99 9.96 -12.95
CA ILE A 291 -13.53 9.07 -11.92
C ILE A 291 -13.71 7.67 -12.51
N ASP A 292 -12.81 6.78 -12.14
CA ASP A 292 -12.94 5.35 -12.41
C ASP A 292 -13.63 4.68 -11.22
N TYR A 293 -14.55 3.75 -11.49
CA TYR A 293 -15.18 2.98 -10.43
C TYR A 293 -15.36 1.52 -10.84
N ILE A 294 -15.26 0.65 -9.85
CA ILE A 294 -15.62 -0.76 -9.97
C ILE A 294 -16.69 -1.07 -8.92
N GLU A 295 -17.84 -1.61 -9.36
CA GLU A 295 -18.90 -2.05 -8.46
C GLU A 295 -18.76 -3.54 -8.20
N TYR A 296 -18.78 -3.93 -6.93
CA TYR A 296 -18.94 -5.32 -6.53
C TYR A 296 -20.14 -5.51 -5.61
N PRO A 297 -20.81 -6.67 -5.68
CA PRO A 297 -21.79 -7.07 -4.68
C PRO A 297 -21.17 -7.00 -3.28
N SER A 298 -21.85 -6.31 -2.35
CA SER A 298 -21.35 -6.13 -0.99
C SER A 298 -21.11 -7.46 -0.28
N SER A 299 -21.85 -8.52 -0.62
CA SER A 299 -21.70 -9.88 -0.08
C SER A 299 -20.35 -10.53 -0.40
N LEU A 300 -19.66 -10.09 -1.46
CA LEU A 300 -18.32 -10.58 -1.84
C LEU A 300 -17.19 -9.86 -1.12
N MET A 301 -17.49 -8.79 -0.39
CA MET A 301 -16.46 -7.95 0.18
C MET A 301 -16.06 -8.48 1.55
N VAL A 302 -14.76 -8.70 1.71
CA VAL A 302 -14.20 -9.34 2.91
C VAL A 302 -13.52 -8.36 3.86
N GLY A 303 -13.50 -7.07 3.57
CA GLY A 303 -12.91 -6.06 4.46
C GLY A 303 -12.23 -4.91 3.72
N PRO A 304 -11.83 -3.85 4.45
CA PRO A 304 -11.25 -2.65 3.86
C PRO A 304 -9.93 -2.92 3.14
N VAL A 305 -9.10 -3.83 3.64
CA VAL A 305 -7.82 -4.21 3.02
C VAL A 305 -8.03 -4.72 1.59
N PHE A 306 -9.03 -5.59 1.38
CA PHE A 306 -9.34 -6.09 0.06
C PHE A 306 -9.92 -5.00 -0.86
N ALA A 307 -10.82 -4.15 -0.34
CA ALA A 307 -11.35 -3.04 -1.11
C ALA A 307 -10.24 -2.06 -1.55
N ARG A 308 -9.31 -1.71 -0.65
CA ARG A 308 -8.15 -0.86 -0.97
C ARG A 308 -7.17 -1.54 -1.91
N HIS A 309 -7.04 -2.86 -1.85
CA HIS A 309 -6.29 -3.64 -2.85
C HIS A 309 -6.90 -3.49 -4.25
N LEU A 310 -8.23 -3.62 -4.39
CA LEU A 310 -8.93 -3.42 -5.66
C LEU A 310 -8.70 -2.02 -6.22
N VAL A 311 -8.72 -1.00 -5.34
CA VAL A 311 -8.49 0.38 -5.77
C VAL A 311 -7.03 0.64 -6.15
N ASN A 312 -6.05 0.13 -5.39
CA ASN A 312 -4.63 0.27 -5.73
C ASN A 312 -4.29 -0.32 -7.11
N ARG A 313 -5.02 -1.34 -7.55
CA ARG A 313 -4.86 -1.91 -8.90
C ARG A 313 -5.26 -0.94 -10.01
N MET A 314 -6.03 0.12 -9.71
CA MET A 314 -6.43 1.13 -10.69
C MET A 314 -5.45 2.31 -10.81
N TYR A 315 -4.39 2.37 -10.00
CA TYR A 315 -3.30 3.35 -10.18
C TYR A 315 -2.68 3.22 -11.58
N ARG A 316 -2.33 4.32 -12.26
CA ARG A 316 -1.79 4.30 -13.65
C ARG A 316 -0.59 5.24 -13.85
N GLY A 317 0.23 5.41 -12.81
CA GLY A 317 1.48 6.16 -12.91
C GLY A 317 1.37 7.64 -12.54
N GLU A 318 0.33 8.04 -11.81
CA GLU A 318 0.17 9.39 -11.29
C GLU A 318 1.33 9.81 -10.38
N TYR A 319 1.66 11.10 -10.38
CA TYR A 319 2.83 11.59 -9.65
C TYR A 319 2.71 11.36 -8.13
N PHE A 320 1.55 11.73 -7.59
CA PHE A 320 1.18 11.48 -6.21
C PHE A 320 0.06 10.45 -6.14
N ALA A 321 0.00 9.75 -5.01
CA ALA A 321 -1.12 8.91 -4.64
C ALA A 321 -1.63 9.32 -3.26
N MET A 322 -2.94 9.39 -3.14
CA MET A 322 -3.67 9.64 -1.92
C MET A 322 -4.61 8.47 -1.66
N GLN A 323 -4.64 7.98 -0.43
CA GLN A 323 -5.73 7.14 0.06
C GLN A 323 -6.57 7.96 1.02
N VAL A 324 -7.90 7.83 0.91
CA VAL A 324 -8.82 8.49 1.82
C VAL A 324 -10.07 7.63 2.06
N ASP A 325 -10.61 7.69 3.28
CA ASP A 325 -11.90 7.08 3.58
C ASP A 325 -13.04 7.76 2.80
N SER A 326 -14.13 7.03 2.58
CA SER A 326 -15.28 7.48 1.79
C SER A 326 -16.09 8.61 2.42
N HIS A 327 -15.79 9.05 3.63
CA HIS A 327 -16.63 10.00 4.38
C HIS A 327 -15.77 11.09 5.01
N VAL A 328 -15.22 11.93 4.12
CA VAL A 328 -14.40 13.08 4.47
C VAL A 328 -14.92 14.35 3.79
N ARG A 329 -14.47 15.51 4.27
CA ARG A 329 -14.68 16.79 3.59
C ARG A 329 -13.34 17.50 3.44
N PHE A 330 -13.00 17.84 2.20
CA PHE A 330 -11.79 18.56 1.86
C PHE A 330 -11.91 20.05 2.16
N VAL A 331 -10.79 20.72 2.40
CA VAL A 331 -10.72 22.18 2.54
C VAL A 331 -10.41 22.85 1.20
N ALA A 332 -10.61 24.16 1.10
CA ALA A 332 -10.23 24.94 -0.06
C ALA A 332 -8.73 24.78 -0.40
N ASN A 333 -8.43 24.60 -1.69
CA ASN A 333 -7.08 24.47 -2.25
C ASN A 333 -6.25 23.31 -1.69
N TRP A 334 -6.92 22.25 -1.20
CA TRP A 334 -6.29 21.13 -0.48
C TRP A 334 -5.16 20.45 -1.27
N ASP A 335 -5.29 20.39 -2.59
CA ASP A 335 -4.40 19.67 -3.49
C ASP A 335 -3.04 20.38 -3.64
N ASP A 336 -3.05 21.70 -3.77
CA ASP A 336 -1.82 22.50 -3.76
C ASP A 336 -1.22 22.53 -2.35
N ASP A 337 -2.06 22.61 -1.33
CA ASP A 337 -1.65 22.58 0.06
C ASP A 337 -0.86 21.30 0.39
N ILE A 338 -1.46 20.12 0.20
CA ILE A 338 -0.83 18.85 0.59
C ILE A 338 0.47 18.60 -0.19
N ILE A 339 0.54 19.03 -1.44
CA ILE A 339 1.76 18.97 -2.26
C ILE A 339 2.85 19.89 -1.72
N ASN A 340 2.49 21.11 -1.28
CA ASN A 340 3.45 22.04 -0.68
C ASN A 340 3.96 21.52 0.66
N GLN A 341 3.10 20.91 1.47
CA GLN A 341 3.50 20.21 2.70
C GLN A 341 4.45 19.04 2.38
N TRP A 342 4.13 18.23 1.38
CA TRP A 342 5.00 17.12 0.97
C TRP A 342 6.36 17.61 0.47
N ASN A 343 6.37 18.66 -0.36
CA ASN A 343 7.61 19.27 -0.86
C ASN A 343 8.52 19.77 0.28
N SER A 344 7.97 20.36 1.34
CA SER A 344 8.77 20.88 2.45
C SER A 344 9.40 19.78 3.32
N THR A 345 8.94 18.53 3.19
CA THR A 345 9.66 17.38 3.76
C THR A 345 11.03 17.18 3.13
N GLY A 346 11.24 17.63 1.88
CA GLY A 346 12.48 17.39 1.13
C GLY A 346 12.84 15.91 0.97
N ASN A 347 11.88 14.99 1.12
CA ASN A 347 12.08 13.55 1.15
C ASN A 347 11.16 12.88 0.12
N GLU A 348 11.75 12.27 -0.91
CA GLU A 348 11.00 11.57 -1.98
C GLU A 348 10.32 10.30 -1.47
N MET A 349 10.79 9.75 -0.33
CA MET A 349 10.20 8.58 0.33
C MET A 349 9.21 8.98 1.45
N ALA A 350 8.81 10.25 1.53
CA ALA A 350 7.84 10.71 2.52
C ALA A 350 6.41 10.25 2.20
N VAL A 351 5.72 9.78 3.23
CA VAL A 351 4.28 9.55 3.24
C VAL A 351 3.66 10.40 4.34
N ILE A 352 2.86 11.39 3.97
CA ILE A 352 2.06 12.16 4.93
C ILE A 352 0.83 11.34 5.29
N SER A 353 0.62 11.02 6.56
CA SER A 353 -0.49 10.19 7.01
C SER A 353 -0.83 10.51 8.45
N ASN A 354 -2.10 10.47 8.83
CA ASN A 354 -2.55 10.55 10.21
C ASN A 354 -4.03 10.13 10.32
N TYR A 355 -4.52 10.00 11.56
CA TYR A 355 -5.97 10.08 11.79
C TYR A 355 -6.43 11.52 11.55
N MET A 356 -7.15 11.71 10.45
CA MET A 356 -7.80 12.99 10.13
C MET A 356 -8.62 13.48 11.31
N THR A 357 -8.62 14.79 11.51
CA THR A 357 -9.41 15.42 12.56
C THR A 357 -10.89 15.27 12.24
N ASN A 358 -11.75 15.12 13.26
CA ASN A 358 -13.20 15.10 13.05
C ASN A 358 -13.66 16.40 12.39
N ILE A 359 -14.63 16.34 11.47
CA ILE A 359 -15.18 17.52 10.79
C ILE A 359 -15.75 18.54 11.78
N GLY A 360 -16.44 18.09 12.83
CA GLY A 360 -17.11 18.99 13.77
C GLY A 360 -18.03 20.02 13.09
N THR A 361 -18.49 21.03 13.82
CA THR A 361 -19.29 22.14 13.27
C THR A 361 -18.46 23.39 12.98
N ARG A 362 -17.17 23.42 13.32
CA ARG A 362 -16.34 24.64 13.28
C ARG A 362 -14.89 24.43 12.80
N ASN A 363 -14.59 23.31 12.14
CA ASN A 363 -13.22 23.08 11.65
C ASN A 363 -13.01 23.49 10.19
N ILE A 364 -14.09 23.61 9.42
CA ILE A 364 -14.08 24.14 8.06
C ILE A 364 -15.00 25.35 8.04
N ASP A 365 -14.55 26.45 7.46
CA ASP A 365 -15.38 27.63 7.24
C ASP A 365 -16.52 27.29 6.26
N PRO A 366 -17.79 27.58 6.60
CA PRO A 366 -18.92 27.20 5.74
C PRO A 366 -18.96 27.98 4.42
N GLU A 367 -18.37 29.17 4.34
CA GLU A 367 -18.40 30.03 3.15
C GLU A 367 -17.10 29.90 2.34
N THR A 368 -15.94 30.02 2.98
CA THR A 368 -14.65 29.98 2.29
C THR A 368 -14.10 28.58 2.11
N HIS A 369 -14.63 27.61 2.88
CA HIS A 369 -14.12 26.24 2.96
C HIS A 369 -12.68 26.11 3.46
N GLU A 370 -12.12 27.17 4.04
CA GLU A 370 -10.78 27.14 4.63
C GLU A 370 -10.76 26.34 5.94
N SER A 371 -9.60 25.78 6.28
CA SER A 371 -9.41 25.11 7.57
C SER A 371 -9.36 26.14 8.69
N LEU A 372 -10.30 26.08 9.62
CA LEU A 372 -10.29 26.87 10.86
C LEU A 372 -9.50 26.19 11.98
N ASN A 373 -9.17 24.91 11.82
CA ASN A 373 -8.47 24.12 12.82
C ASN A 373 -7.01 23.86 12.42
N THR A 374 -6.09 24.24 13.30
CA THR A 374 -4.64 24.06 13.09
C THR A 374 -4.07 22.81 13.76
N GLY A 375 -4.83 22.10 14.57
CA GLY A 375 -4.37 20.92 15.29
C GLY A 375 -4.35 19.67 14.41
N ILE A 376 -3.44 18.76 14.72
CA ILE A 376 -3.20 17.52 13.97
C ILE A 376 -3.14 16.35 14.95
N SER A 377 -3.52 15.17 14.47
CA SER A 377 -3.28 13.91 15.18
C SER A 377 -1.88 13.37 14.90
N LEU A 378 -1.23 12.77 15.90
CA LEU A 378 0.04 12.08 15.75
C LEU A 378 -0.12 10.59 16.00
N MET A 379 0.27 9.76 15.04
CA MET A 379 0.27 8.32 15.17
C MET A 379 1.42 7.85 16.07
N CYS A 380 1.17 7.65 17.36
CA CYS A 380 2.16 7.22 18.36
C CYS A 380 1.55 6.44 19.54
N GLU A 381 0.23 6.33 19.66
CA GLU A 381 -0.46 5.62 20.73
C GLU A 381 -1.00 4.28 20.21
N PHE A 382 -0.48 3.17 20.72
CA PHE A 382 -0.78 1.83 20.22
C PHE A 382 -0.64 0.82 21.36
N GLU A 383 -1.20 -0.37 21.19
CA GLU A 383 -1.09 -1.46 22.17
C GLU A 383 -1.26 -2.82 21.48
N TYR A 384 -0.88 -3.89 22.17
CA TYR A 384 -1.33 -5.23 21.77
C TYR A 384 -2.77 -5.44 22.22
N GLU A 385 -3.62 -5.86 21.28
CA GLU A 385 -4.97 -6.34 21.57
C GLU A 385 -5.00 -7.87 21.63
N GLY A 386 -5.92 -8.39 22.44
CA GLY A 386 -6.17 -9.82 22.62
C GLY A 386 -5.74 -10.31 23.99
N THR A 387 -6.34 -11.41 24.43
CA THR A 387 -6.00 -12.09 25.69
C THR A 387 -4.89 -13.11 25.47
N ALA A 388 -4.17 -13.47 26.54
CA ALA A 388 -3.22 -14.58 26.50
C ALA A 388 -3.90 -15.86 26.00
N GLY A 389 -3.33 -16.50 24.98
CA GLY A 389 -3.92 -17.66 24.30
C GLY A 389 -4.77 -17.35 23.06
N SER A 390 -5.07 -16.07 22.79
CA SER A 390 -5.62 -15.63 21.50
C SER A 390 -4.53 -15.07 20.58
N MET A 391 -4.82 -14.95 19.29
CA MET A 391 -3.91 -14.28 18.35
C MET A 391 -3.90 -12.77 18.68
N GLN A 392 -2.80 -12.33 19.27
CA GLN A 392 -2.57 -10.93 19.64
C GLN A 392 -1.93 -10.18 18.47
N HIS A 393 -2.39 -8.95 18.26
CA HIS A 393 -1.86 -8.07 17.22
C HIS A 393 -1.86 -6.63 17.72
N ILE A 394 -1.09 -5.76 17.05
CA ILE A 394 -1.05 -4.34 17.40
C ILE A 394 -2.30 -3.65 16.87
N LYS A 395 -2.96 -2.89 17.75
CA LYS A 395 -4.00 -1.93 17.39
C LYS A 395 -3.57 -0.52 17.74
N PHE A 396 -4.23 0.45 17.11
CA PHE A 396 -4.04 1.86 17.36
C PHE A 396 -5.21 2.40 18.19
N ASN A 397 -4.86 3.17 19.22
CA ASN A 397 -5.81 3.78 20.12
C ASN A 397 -6.19 5.19 19.63
N LYS A 398 -6.93 5.93 20.46
CA LYS A 398 -7.15 7.36 20.21
C LYS A 398 -5.80 8.08 20.18
N GLN A 399 -5.48 8.64 19.03
CA GLN A 399 -4.24 9.38 18.85
C GLN A 399 -4.31 10.75 19.50
N PRO A 400 -3.18 11.26 19.99
CA PRO A 400 -3.14 12.59 20.52
C PRO A 400 -3.29 13.66 19.46
N PHE A 401 -4.04 14.67 19.82
CA PHE A 401 -4.32 15.84 19.00
C PHE A 401 -3.58 17.06 19.59
N GLN A 402 -2.83 17.77 18.75
CA GLN A 402 -2.09 18.96 19.19
C GLN A 402 -1.84 19.93 18.04
N THR A 403 -1.55 21.18 18.37
CA THR A 403 -0.96 22.12 17.40
C THR A 403 0.43 21.61 16.98
N PRO A 404 0.74 21.57 15.66
CA PRO A 404 2.07 21.22 15.18
C PRO A 404 3.14 22.11 15.81
N LYS A 405 4.18 21.49 16.37
CA LYS A 405 5.33 22.22 16.93
C LYS A 405 6.38 22.57 15.89
N VAL A 406 6.52 21.72 14.87
CA VAL A 406 7.37 21.97 13.70
C VAL A 406 6.57 22.80 12.71
N LYS A 407 7.10 23.97 12.32
CA LYS A 407 6.40 24.92 11.45
C LYS A 407 6.81 24.82 9.98
N ASP A 408 8.04 24.40 9.70
CA ASP A 408 8.63 24.52 8.35
C ASP A 408 8.48 23.25 7.51
N SER A 409 8.00 22.15 8.10
CA SER A 409 7.82 20.84 7.46
C SER A 409 6.76 20.04 8.21
N PRO A 410 6.09 19.07 7.54
CA PRO A 410 5.42 17.97 8.22
C PRO A 410 6.32 17.33 9.28
N MET A 411 5.72 16.85 10.37
CA MET A 411 6.46 16.32 11.52
C MET A 411 6.61 14.81 11.38
N LEU A 412 7.80 14.27 11.64
CA LEU A 412 8.02 12.82 11.60
C LEU A 412 7.25 12.15 12.73
N HIS A 413 6.65 11.00 12.44
CA HIS A 413 6.05 10.12 13.43
C HIS A 413 6.18 8.65 12.99
N PRO A 414 6.02 7.68 13.91
CA PRO A 414 6.39 6.29 13.62
C PRO A 414 5.41 5.54 12.71
N PHE A 415 4.10 5.82 12.80
CA PHE A 415 3.09 4.93 12.23
C PHE A 415 2.24 5.59 11.16
N TRP A 416 1.89 4.80 10.17
CA TRP A 416 0.95 5.13 9.10
C TRP A 416 -0.49 4.91 9.55
N ALA A 417 -1.44 5.66 9.00
CA ALA A 417 -2.86 5.59 9.30
C ALA A 417 -3.71 5.12 8.12
N ALA A 418 -4.64 4.21 8.40
CA ALA A 418 -5.59 3.63 7.45
C ALA A 418 -6.37 4.66 6.62
N GLY A 419 -7.01 5.60 7.30
CA GLY A 419 -8.02 6.46 6.68
C GLY A 419 -7.49 7.61 5.83
N PHE A 420 -6.19 7.93 5.91
CA PHE A 420 -5.58 8.99 5.12
C PHE A 420 -4.08 8.77 4.92
N SER A 421 -3.63 8.80 3.67
CA SER A 421 -2.22 8.93 3.35
C SER A 421 -1.98 9.63 2.02
N PHE A 422 -0.85 10.31 1.89
CA PHE A 422 -0.44 11.05 0.70
C PHE A 422 1.07 10.92 0.49
N GLY A 423 1.51 10.52 -0.69
CA GLY A 423 2.92 10.40 -1.03
C GLY A 423 3.14 10.19 -2.52
N ARG A 424 4.38 9.91 -2.93
CA ARG A 424 4.68 9.59 -4.33
C ARG A 424 3.95 8.33 -4.77
N GLY A 425 3.50 8.30 -6.03
CA GLY A 425 2.78 7.16 -6.59
C GLY A 425 3.56 5.84 -6.57
N HIS A 426 4.91 5.89 -6.55
CA HIS A 426 5.73 4.70 -6.37
C HIS A 426 5.47 3.96 -5.04
N PHE A 427 4.90 4.60 -4.01
CA PHE A 427 4.48 3.92 -2.78
C PHE A 427 3.40 2.87 -3.04
N VAL A 428 2.41 3.17 -3.89
CA VAL A 428 1.32 2.24 -4.26
C VAL A 428 1.87 1.01 -4.97
N VAL A 429 2.90 1.20 -5.80
CA VAL A 429 3.56 0.15 -6.57
C VAL A 429 4.49 -0.69 -5.70
N SER A 430 5.29 -0.05 -4.83
CA SER A 430 6.22 -0.74 -3.96
C SER A 430 5.51 -1.54 -2.86
N VAL A 431 4.47 -0.96 -2.26
CA VAL A 431 3.80 -1.47 -1.06
C VAL A 431 2.28 -1.59 -1.26
N PRO A 432 1.81 -2.38 -2.25
CA PRO A 432 0.37 -2.54 -2.51
C PRO A 432 -0.30 -3.29 -1.36
N TYR A 433 -1.61 -3.06 -1.15
CA TYR A 433 -2.39 -3.82 -0.17
C TYR A 433 -2.37 -5.32 -0.46
N ASP A 434 -2.33 -6.12 0.61
CA ASP A 434 -2.32 -7.57 0.55
C ASP A 434 -3.75 -8.14 0.61
N HIS A 435 -4.23 -8.71 -0.49
CA HIS A 435 -5.59 -9.24 -0.55
C HIS A 435 -5.78 -10.54 0.26
N TYR A 436 -4.71 -11.18 0.73
CA TYR A 436 -4.77 -12.36 1.60
C TYR A 436 -5.04 -12.01 3.07
N LEU A 437 -5.56 -10.82 3.34
CA LEU A 437 -5.92 -10.33 4.68
C LEU A 437 -7.44 -10.05 4.83
N PRO A 438 -8.33 -10.99 4.48
CA PRO A 438 -9.77 -10.82 4.71
C PRO A 438 -10.05 -10.60 6.20
N SER A 439 -11.10 -9.86 6.49
CA SER A 439 -11.59 -9.51 7.83
C SER A 439 -10.67 -8.64 8.68
N VAL A 440 -9.46 -8.30 8.22
CA VAL A 440 -8.57 -7.36 8.91
C VAL A 440 -9.15 -5.95 8.80
N PHE A 441 -9.39 -5.33 9.95
CA PHE A 441 -9.77 -3.92 10.09
C PHE A 441 -8.79 -3.22 11.02
N GLN A 442 -8.65 -3.72 12.25
CA GLN A 442 -7.54 -3.33 13.13
C GLN A 442 -6.30 -4.14 12.80
N GLY A 443 -5.16 -3.45 12.68
CA GLY A 443 -3.84 -4.05 12.42
C GLY A 443 -3.30 -3.82 11.01
N GLU A 444 -4.13 -3.39 10.05
CA GLU A 444 -3.62 -3.03 8.72
C GLU A 444 -2.60 -1.88 8.79
N GLU A 445 -2.76 -0.99 9.78
CA GLU A 445 -1.88 0.17 9.97
C GLU A 445 -0.45 -0.24 10.33
N ILE A 446 -0.29 -1.20 11.25
CA ILE A 446 1.04 -1.65 11.66
C ILE A 446 1.71 -2.43 10.52
N LEU A 447 0.94 -3.22 9.78
CA LEU A 447 1.46 -3.97 8.64
C LEU A 447 1.95 -3.03 7.54
N GLN A 448 1.11 -2.05 7.15
CA GLN A 448 1.49 -1.07 6.13
C GLN A 448 2.66 -0.20 6.60
N THR A 449 2.72 0.14 7.90
CA THR A 449 3.86 0.86 8.51
C THR A 449 5.16 0.08 8.34
N ILE A 450 5.21 -1.18 8.80
CA ILE A 450 6.45 -1.99 8.77
C ILE A 450 6.85 -2.31 7.33
N ARG A 451 5.88 -2.59 6.45
CA ARG A 451 6.16 -2.77 5.03
C ARG A 451 6.73 -1.50 4.42
N GLY A 452 6.10 -0.33 4.59
CA GLY A 452 6.64 0.95 4.14
C GLY A 452 8.05 1.22 4.67
N PHE A 453 8.26 1.03 5.98
CA PHE A 453 9.56 1.19 6.60
C PHE A 453 10.63 0.29 5.97
N SER A 454 10.32 -0.99 5.74
CA SER A 454 11.25 -1.96 5.15
C SER A 454 11.64 -1.67 3.70
N TYR A 455 10.83 -0.86 3.00
CA TYR A 455 11.13 -0.34 1.65
C TYR A 455 11.82 1.04 1.67
N GLY A 456 12.03 1.64 2.85
CA GLY A 456 12.71 2.92 3.02
C GLY A 456 11.81 4.15 3.12
N TYR A 457 10.50 3.97 3.27
CA TYR A 457 9.54 5.07 3.44
C TYR A 457 9.54 5.63 4.87
N ASP A 458 9.30 6.93 4.99
CA ASP A 458 9.20 7.64 6.27
C ASP A 458 7.84 8.30 6.40
N VAL A 459 7.21 8.18 7.57
CA VAL A 459 5.85 8.68 7.80
C VAL A 459 5.89 10.04 8.49
N TYR A 460 5.05 10.96 8.04
CA TYR A 460 4.93 12.30 8.56
C TYR A 460 3.47 12.61 8.92
N ALA A 461 3.24 13.23 10.07
CA ALA A 461 2.01 13.95 10.32
C ALA A 461 2.00 15.25 9.51
N PRO A 462 0.87 15.63 8.89
CA PRO A 462 0.78 16.87 8.12
C PRO A 462 1.08 18.09 9.00
N SER A 463 1.53 19.19 8.40
CA SER A 463 1.63 20.49 9.09
C SER A 463 0.25 21.11 9.34
N ARG A 464 -0.76 20.75 8.53
CA ARG A 464 -2.16 21.18 8.68
C ARG A 464 -3.09 20.22 7.96
N ASN A 465 -4.32 20.06 8.45
CA ASN A 465 -5.30 19.17 7.82
C ASN A 465 -5.74 19.73 6.47
N VAL A 466 -5.81 18.84 5.47
CA VAL A 466 -6.35 19.14 4.12
C VAL A 466 -7.73 18.52 3.89
N ALA A 467 -8.16 17.68 4.81
CA ALA A 467 -9.48 17.10 4.88
C ALA A 467 -9.82 16.76 6.34
N PHE A 468 -11.12 16.65 6.61
CA PHE A 468 -11.64 16.24 7.92
C PHE A 468 -12.57 15.05 7.77
N HIS A 469 -12.55 14.16 8.76
CA HIS A 469 -13.27 12.91 8.75
C HIS A 469 -14.62 13.01 9.47
N ILE A 470 -15.64 12.30 8.97
CA ILE A 470 -16.97 12.23 9.59
C ILE A 470 -17.01 11.05 10.57
N TYR A 471 -16.60 11.27 11.82
CA TYR A 471 -16.66 10.21 12.84
C TYR A 471 -18.08 10.01 13.41
N ALA A 472 -18.33 8.80 13.90
CA ALA A 472 -19.53 8.48 14.70
C ALA A 472 -19.43 9.11 16.10
N MET A 473 -19.68 10.40 16.19
CA MET A 473 -19.63 11.16 17.45
C MET A 473 -20.59 12.35 17.43
N MET A 474 -20.97 12.81 18.63
CA MET A 474 -21.89 13.94 18.82
C MET A 474 -23.18 13.76 18.00
N ALA A 475 -23.62 14.79 17.26
CA ALA A 475 -24.84 14.75 16.46
C ALA A 475 -24.84 13.68 15.35
N ASN A 476 -23.67 13.22 14.90
CA ASN A 476 -23.55 12.20 13.84
C ASN A 476 -23.53 10.76 14.36
N LEU A 477 -23.56 10.55 15.68
CA LEU A 477 -23.41 9.23 16.29
C LEU A 477 -24.47 8.24 15.79
N GLU A 478 -25.75 8.59 15.87
CA GLU A 478 -26.85 7.71 15.47
C GLU A 478 -26.83 7.42 13.97
N LYS A 479 -26.64 8.45 13.13
CA LYS A 479 -26.51 8.27 11.67
C LYS A 479 -25.41 7.27 11.32
N ARG A 480 -24.19 7.47 11.86
CA ARG A 480 -23.02 6.65 11.51
C ARG A 480 -23.02 5.26 12.16
N LYS A 481 -23.66 5.07 13.31
CA LYS A 481 -23.83 3.75 13.93
C LYS A 481 -24.68 2.82 13.05
N ASN A 482 -25.65 3.36 12.33
CA ASN A 482 -26.58 2.62 11.49
C ASN A 482 -26.08 2.41 10.05
N VAL A 483 -24.93 2.97 9.68
CA VAL A 483 -24.30 2.70 8.38
C VAL A 483 -23.84 1.23 8.34
N PRO A 484 -24.24 0.45 7.33
CA PRO A 484 -23.81 -0.93 7.19
C PRO A 484 -22.28 -1.07 7.16
N LYS A 485 -21.79 -2.17 7.73
CA LYS A 485 -20.36 -2.47 7.80
C LYS A 485 -20.11 -3.83 7.20
N PHE A 486 -18.93 -4.00 6.59
CA PHE A 486 -18.49 -5.27 6.02
C PHE A 486 -18.51 -6.43 7.03
N THR A 487 -18.55 -6.14 8.33
CA THR A 487 -18.70 -7.14 9.40
C THR A 487 -19.95 -8.00 9.25
N GLU A 488 -20.99 -7.53 8.53
CA GLU A 488 -22.17 -8.35 8.19
C GLU A 488 -21.81 -9.61 7.40
N ASN A 489 -20.70 -9.58 6.65
CA ASN A 489 -20.21 -10.73 5.88
C ASN A 489 -19.31 -11.67 6.69
N GLN A 490 -18.81 -11.29 7.86
CA GLN A 490 -17.85 -12.11 8.61
C GLN A 490 -18.45 -13.46 9.04
N ALA A 491 -19.73 -13.48 9.40
CA ALA A 491 -20.44 -14.70 9.75
C ALA A 491 -20.51 -15.70 8.57
N PHE A 492 -20.60 -15.18 7.34
CA PHE A 492 -20.68 -15.97 6.13
C PHE A 492 -19.38 -16.74 5.85
N TYR A 493 -18.25 -16.03 5.80
CA TYR A 493 -16.92 -16.60 5.50
C TYR A 493 -16.35 -17.44 6.65
N GLY A 494 -16.75 -17.15 7.90
CA GLY A 494 -16.39 -17.93 9.08
C GLY A 494 -15.09 -17.50 9.76
N ALA A 495 -14.97 -17.85 11.05
CA ALA A 495 -13.88 -17.37 11.92
C ALA A 495 -12.46 -17.78 11.44
N LYS A 496 -12.32 -18.97 10.86
CA LYS A 496 -11.02 -19.47 10.36
C LYS A 496 -10.38 -18.56 9.30
N VAL A 497 -11.19 -17.92 8.46
CA VAL A 497 -10.72 -16.97 7.44
C VAL A 497 -10.05 -15.77 8.11
N LYS A 498 -10.70 -15.23 9.14
CA LYS A 498 -10.16 -14.14 9.96
C LYS A 498 -8.87 -14.59 10.65
N ASP A 499 -8.86 -15.77 11.28
CA ASP A 499 -7.67 -16.26 11.99
C ASP A 499 -6.47 -16.40 11.05
N GLN A 500 -6.65 -16.99 9.86
CA GLN A 500 -5.58 -17.11 8.85
C GLN A 500 -5.07 -15.76 8.35
N ALA A 501 -5.98 -14.81 8.11
CA ALA A 501 -5.61 -13.46 7.71
C ALA A 501 -4.73 -12.77 8.75
N TYR A 502 -5.09 -12.89 10.02
CA TYR A 502 -4.32 -12.32 11.10
C TYR A 502 -3.01 -13.08 11.40
N HIS A 503 -2.98 -14.41 11.22
CA HIS A 503 -1.73 -15.18 11.22
C HIS A 503 -0.76 -14.62 10.17
N ARG A 504 -1.25 -14.34 8.95
CA ARG A 504 -0.44 -13.73 7.90
C ARG A 504 -0.02 -12.31 8.24
N LEU A 505 -0.91 -11.50 8.81
CA LEU A 505 -0.60 -10.15 9.27
C LEU A 505 0.58 -10.16 10.26
N VAL A 506 0.47 -10.99 11.31
CA VAL A 506 1.50 -11.15 12.34
C VAL A 506 2.76 -11.81 11.78
N GLY A 507 2.59 -12.74 10.86
CA GLY A 507 3.64 -13.45 10.13
C GLY A 507 4.57 -12.52 9.37
N ILE A 508 3.98 -11.68 8.53
CA ILE A 508 4.70 -10.69 7.72
C ILE A 508 5.24 -9.57 8.61
N SER A 509 4.43 -9.02 9.52
CA SER A 509 4.86 -7.91 10.37
C SER A 509 5.98 -8.31 11.34
N GLY A 510 5.98 -9.57 11.80
CA GLY A 510 6.87 -10.06 12.85
C GLY A 510 6.53 -9.54 14.24
N THR A 511 5.30 -9.08 14.47
CA THR A 511 4.86 -8.54 15.79
C THR A 511 4.56 -9.64 16.82
N SER A 512 4.96 -10.89 16.58
CA SER A 512 4.94 -11.97 17.57
C SER A 512 6.14 -12.88 17.35
N ASP A 513 6.74 -13.34 18.44
CA ASP A 513 7.78 -14.37 18.45
C ASP A 513 7.48 -15.42 19.55
N PRO A 514 7.27 -16.71 19.24
CA PRO A 514 7.34 -17.30 17.90
C PRO A 514 6.28 -16.74 16.95
N VAL A 515 6.67 -16.70 15.69
CA VAL A 515 5.79 -16.33 14.58
C VAL A 515 4.79 -17.47 14.38
N PRO A 516 3.47 -17.20 14.26
CA PRO A 516 2.49 -18.25 13.96
C PRO A 516 2.75 -18.85 12.57
N ASP A 517 2.30 -20.08 12.32
CA ASP A 517 2.26 -20.61 10.95
C ASP A 517 1.23 -19.83 10.11
N TYR A 518 1.59 -19.48 8.88
CA TYR A 518 0.76 -18.63 8.01
C TYR A 518 0.95 -18.91 6.53
N LEU A 519 0.02 -18.41 5.72
CA LEU A 519 0.07 -18.55 4.28
C LEU A 519 1.15 -17.65 3.67
N HIS A 520 2.10 -18.22 2.92
CA HIS A 520 3.24 -17.51 2.31
C HIS A 520 3.05 -17.09 0.84
N LEU A 521 1.80 -17.00 0.35
CA LEU A 521 1.55 -16.65 -1.06
C LEU A 521 1.98 -15.22 -1.40
N GLU A 522 2.59 -15.06 -2.58
CA GLU A 522 3.01 -13.78 -3.17
C GLU A 522 3.79 -12.84 -2.21
N GLU A 523 4.61 -13.38 -1.31
CA GLU A 523 5.37 -12.56 -0.36
C GLU A 523 6.40 -11.63 -1.01
N GLU A 524 6.91 -11.94 -2.20
CA GLU A 524 7.72 -10.97 -2.94
C GLU A 524 6.94 -9.68 -3.25
N ARG A 525 5.61 -9.79 -3.40
CA ARG A 525 4.72 -8.66 -3.66
C ARG A 525 4.18 -8.04 -2.39
N TYR A 526 3.77 -8.83 -1.41
CA TYR A 526 3.07 -8.36 -0.20
C TYR A 526 3.89 -8.43 1.09
N GLY A 527 5.09 -9.00 1.06
CA GLY A 527 5.97 -9.11 2.21
C GLY A 527 6.79 -7.83 2.47
N LEU A 528 7.88 -8.01 3.20
CA LEU A 528 8.80 -6.94 3.60
C LEU A 528 9.90 -6.71 2.55
N GLY A 529 10.34 -5.46 2.46
CA GLY A 529 11.57 -5.08 1.77
C GLY A 529 12.81 -5.37 2.60
N ARG A 530 13.99 -5.06 2.06
CA ARG A 530 15.30 -5.34 2.67
C ARG A 530 16.10 -4.08 3.03
N ILE A 531 15.49 -2.91 2.92
CA ILE A 531 16.18 -1.63 3.12
C ILE A 531 16.39 -1.35 4.60
N ARG A 532 15.38 -1.68 5.40
CA ARG A 532 15.38 -1.56 6.85
C ARG A 532 14.73 -2.79 7.44
N SER A 533 15.31 -3.34 8.51
CA SER A 533 14.76 -4.56 9.13
C SER A 533 13.62 -4.23 10.09
N ARG A 534 12.70 -5.17 10.29
CA ARG A 534 11.63 -4.99 11.29
C ARG A 534 12.20 -4.91 12.71
N GLU A 535 13.32 -5.58 13.00
CA GLU A 535 13.99 -5.52 14.30
C GLU A 535 14.50 -4.11 14.59
N GLN A 536 15.02 -3.42 13.57
CA GLN A 536 15.39 -2.01 13.69
C GLN A 536 14.17 -1.14 14.03
N PHE A 537 13.02 -1.39 13.39
CA PHE A 537 11.77 -0.69 13.70
C PHE A 537 11.35 -0.94 15.16
N PHE A 538 11.32 -2.20 15.59
CA PHE A 538 10.93 -2.60 16.94
C PHE A 538 11.82 -1.99 18.01
N ASN A 539 13.15 -2.06 17.84
CA ASN A 539 14.09 -1.46 18.77
C ASN A 539 13.96 0.06 18.82
N THR A 540 13.74 0.72 17.67
CA THR A 540 13.61 2.18 17.60
C THR A 540 12.37 2.67 18.35
N PHE A 541 11.25 1.96 18.23
CA PHE A 541 9.95 2.40 18.73
C PHE A 541 9.43 1.62 19.95
N GLY A 542 10.27 0.75 20.54
CA GLY A 542 9.96 0.05 21.78
C GLY A 542 8.85 -0.98 21.65
N ILE A 543 8.92 -1.84 20.62
CA ILE A 543 8.00 -2.96 20.42
C ILE A 543 8.71 -4.26 20.80
N HIS A 544 8.08 -5.11 21.62
CA HIS A 544 8.67 -6.37 22.08
C HIS A 544 7.84 -7.57 21.61
N PRO A 545 8.17 -8.19 20.46
CA PRO A 545 7.39 -9.30 19.89
C PRO A 545 7.34 -10.57 20.74
N ILE A 546 8.39 -10.86 21.52
CA ILE A 546 8.48 -12.08 22.37
C ILE A 546 7.49 -11.98 23.53
N THR A 547 7.52 -10.87 24.25
CA THR A 547 6.64 -10.63 25.41
C THR A 547 5.28 -10.06 24.99
N ARG A 548 5.12 -9.64 23.72
CA ARG A 548 3.96 -8.94 23.17
C ARG A 548 3.58 -7.73 24.02
N THR A 549 4.60 -6.96 24.37
CA THR A 549 4.48 -5.70 25.12
C THR A 549 5.07 -4.55 24.31
N ILE A 550 4.78 -3.34 24.77
CA ILE A 550 5.34 -2.11 24.20
C ILE A 550 5.92 -1.24 25.32
N GLU A 551 6.88 -0.42 24.97
CA GLU A 551 7.32 0.70 25.80
C GLU A 551 6.21 1.75 25.86
N LYS A 552 5.95 2.28 27.06
CA LYS A 552 4.86 3.23 27.31
C LYS A 552 5.31 4.65 26.98
N ASP A 553 4.34 5.51 26.65
CA ASP A 553 4.51 6.95 26.42
C ASP A 553 5.45 7.33 25.25
N LEU A 554 5.48 6.50 24.18
CA LEU A 554 6.20 6.81 22.94
C LEU A 554 5.83 8.20 22.39
N CYS A 555 4.58 8.61 22.58
CA CYS A 555 4.11 9.93 22.19
C CYS A 555 4.87 11.09 22.83
N SER A 556 5.42 10.96 24.04
CA SER A 556 6.27 12.02 24.61
C SER A 556 7.54 12.26 23.77
N PHE A 557 8.17 11.19 23.28
CA PHE A 557 9.30 11.28 22.36
C PHE A 557 8.88 11.89 21.01
N VAL A 558 7.78 11.43 20.43
CA VAL A 558 7.30 11.96 19.13
C VAL A 558 6.96 13.45 19.22
N ARG A 559 6.35 13.90 20.33
CA ARG A 559 5.97 15.31 20.55
C ARG A 559 7.14 16.21 21.00
N GLY A 560 8.32 15.66 21.26
CA GLY A 560 9.47 16.43 21.77
C GLY A 560 9.30 16.93 23.19
N LYS A 561 8.69 16.15 24.07
CA LYS A 561 8.85 16.35 25.51
C LYS A 561 10.24 15.81 25.89
N PRO A 562 11.12 16.59 26.54
CA PRO A 562 12.43 16.09 26.93
C PRO A 562 12.32 14.86 27.83
N LEU A 563 12.96 13.75 27.46
CA LEU A 563 13.04 12.51 28.22
C LEU A 563 14.51 12.11 28.44
N PRO A 564 14.84 11.36 29.53
CA PRO A 564 16.14 10.72 29.65
C PRO A 564 16.41 9.84 28.42
N GLY A 565 17.53 10.08 27.72
CA GLY A 565 17.89 9.38 26.48
C GLY A 565 17.21 9.90 25.19
N ALA A 566 16.17 10.74 25.30
CA ALA A 566 15.51 11.40 24.16
C ALA A 566 15.28 12.90 24.45
N PRO A 567 16.34 13.74 24.40
CA PRO A 567 16.25 15.15 24.78
C PRO A 567 15.44 15.98 23.79
N MET A 568 15.20 15.46 22.57
CA MET A 568 14.56 16.16 21.48
C MET A 568 13.44 15.29 20.86
N SER A 569 12.59 15.91 20.03
CA SER A 569 11.54 15.18 19.31
C SER A 569 12.11 14.14 18.33
N MET A 570 11.33 13.12 18.00
CA MET A 570 11.63 12.21 16.88
C MET A 570 12.02 12.97 15.62
N HIS A 571 11.27 14.02 15.27
CA HIS A 571 11.56 14.82 14.08
C HIS A 571 12.94 15.48 14.16
N THR A 572 13.25 16.16 15.26
CA THR A 572 14.54 16.83 15.46
C THR A 572 15.71 15.84 15.47
N MET A 573 15.51 14.65 16.04
CA MET A 573 16.56 13.63 16.10
C MET A 573 16.80 12.94 14.76
N PHE A 574 15.74 12.66 13.99
CA PHE A 574 15.86 11.79 12.82
C PHE A 574 16.02 12.57 11.51
N LYS A 575 15.45 13.78 11.41
CA LYS A 575 15.52 14.62 10.21
C LYS A 575 16.96 14.89 9.72
N PRO A 576 17.98 15.10 10.58
CA PRO A 576 19.37 15.26 10.13
C PRO A 576 19.95 14.07 9.38
N PHE A 577 19.35 12.87 9.51
CA PHE A 577 19.76 11.66 8.80
C PHE A 577 19.02 11.46 7.47
N LEU A 578 18.21 12.43 7.02
CA LEU A 578 17.70 12.44 5.65
C LEU A 578 18.87 12.40 4.67
N ARG A 579 18.85 11.44 3.74
CA ARG A 579 19.92 11.29 2.75
C ARG A 579 19.99 12.52 1.83
N TYR A 580 21.20 12.85 1.38
CA TYR A 580 21.44 13.98 0.46
C TYR A 580 20.66 13.83 -0.86
N ASP A 581 20.48 12.60 -1.33
CA ASP A 581 19.70 12.27 -2.53
C ASP A 581 18.19 12.27 -2.30
N LYS A 582 17.72 12.63 -1.10
CA LYS A 582 16.32 12.71 -0.67
C LYS A 582 15.58 11.36 -0.63
N MET A 583 16.27 10.24 -0.78
CA MET A 583 15.64 8.91 -0.76
C MET A 583 15.50 8.37 0.67
N GLY A 584 14.73 9.07 1.49
CA GLY A 584 14.40 8.66 2.86
C GLY A 584 15.52 8.87 3.88
N ILE A 585 15.18 8.63 5.14
CA ILE A 585 16.07 8.72 6.30
C ILE A 585 17.00 7.50 6.36
N ASP A 586 18.26 7.73 6.72
CA ASP A 586 19.23 6.69 6.94
C ASP A 586 19.21 6.14 8.37
N TYR A 587 18.30 5.21 8.61
CA TYR A 587 18.14 4.54 9.89
C TYR A 587 19.39 3.73 10.31
N SER A 588 20.27 3.34 9.40
CA SER A 588 21.54 2.68 9.77
C SER A 588 22.44 3.58 10.63
N ARG A 589 22.22 4.90 10.60
CA ARG A 589 22.93 5.91 11.39
C ARG A 589 22.18 6.29 12.67
N ILE A 590 21.00 5.72 12.90
CA ILE A 590 20.17 5.96 14.08
C ILE A 590 20.36 4.79 15.04
N THR A 591 21.04 5.04 16.16
CA THR A 591 21.25 4.07 17.25
C THR A 591 20.25 4.23 18.40
N PHE A 592 19.26 5.13 18.23
CA PHE A 592 18.27 5.44 19.24
C PHE A 592 17.29 4.28 19.41
N HIS A 593 17.16 3.78 20.64
CA HIS A 593 16.14 2.80 21.02
C HIS A 593 15.22 3.43 22.06
N TYR A 594 13.93 3.55 21.75
CA TYR A 594 12.97 4.07 22.72
C TYR A 594 12.81 3.08 23.88
N LYS A 595 12.86 3.60 25.10
CA LYS A 595 12.56 2.87 26.34
C LYS A 595 11.70 3.74 27.22
N THR A 596 10.75 3.12 27.92
CA THR A 596 9.95 3.78 28.95
C THR A 596 10.91 4.36 29.98
N PRO A 597 10.87 5.67 30.26
CA PRO A 597 11.72 6.25 31.30
C PRO A 597 11.44 5.55 32.63
N GLU A 598 12.48 5.02 33.27
CA GLU A 598 12.38 4.54 34.64
C GLU A 598 12.00 5.72 35.52
N ILE A 599 10.80 5.69 36.08
CA ILE A 599 10.49 6.54 37.22
C ILE A 599 11.37 6.00 38.33
N LYS A 600 12.54 6.61 38.55
CA LYS A 600 13.17 6.54 39.87
C LYS A 600 12.10 7.07 40.80
N GLU A 601 11.47 6.18 41.56
CA GLU A 601 10.65 6.58 42.69
C GLU A 601 11.49 7.61 43.43
N SER A 602 11.06 8.87 43.38
CA SER A 602 11.63 9.89 44.23
C SER A 602 11.52 9.30 45.62
N THR A 603 12.68 9.06 46.25
CA THR A 603 12.86 8.66 47.65
C THR A 603 11.58 8.88 48.43
N HIS A 604 10.92 7.79 48.81
CA HIS A 604 9.75 7.73 49.68
C HIS A 604 9.56 9.05 50.43
N VAL A 605 8.80 9.98 49.86
CA VAL A 605 8.46 11.20 50.60
C VAL A 605 7.49 10.69 51.63
N ASP A 606 7.97 10.55 52.86
CA ASP A 606 7.14 10.10 53.97
C ASP A 606 5.88 10.96 53.96
N LYS A 607 4.74 10.30 53.70
CA LYS A 607 3.45 10.96 53.60
C LYS A 607 3.16 11.77 54.87
N LYS A 608 3.73 11.35 56.00
CA LYS A 608 3.71 12.07 57.28
C LYS A 608 4.53 13.36 57.24
N GLN A 609 5.74 13.35 56.66
CA GLN A 609 6.53 14.57 56.45
C GLN A 609 5.86 15.55 55.49
N LEU A 610 5.25 15.06 54.40
CA LEU A 610 4.53 15.92 53.46
C LEU A 610 3.29 16.56 54.11
N LEU A 611 2.53 15.78 54.89
CA LEU A 611 1.39 16.29 55.65
C LEU A 611 1.81 17.26 56.75
N ALA A 612 2.95 17.02 57.41
CA ALA A 612 3.51 17.93 58.42
C ALA A 612 3.96 19.26 57.79
N LEU A 613 4.66 19.23 56.65
CA LEU A 613 5.04 20.42 55.89
C LEU A 613 3.82 21.20 55.38
N GLN A 614 2.79 20.51 54.90
CA GLN A 614 1.53 21.14 54.49
C GLN A 614 0.76 21.73 55.68
N ALA A 615 0.86 21.15 56.87
CA ALA A 615 0.27 21.69 58.08
C ALA A 615 1.03 22.94 58.56
N GLU A 616 2.37 22.90 58.61
CA GLU A 616 3.22 24.06 58.90
C GLU A 616 2.98 25.21 57.92
N PHE A 617 2.83 24.90 56.63
CA PHE A 617 2.59 25.93 55.63
C PHE A 617 1.20 26.58 55.81
N ARG A 618 0.18 25.79 56.14
CA ARG A 618 -1.16 26.30 56.49
C ARG A 618 -1.14 27.13 57.76
N GLU A 619 -0.36 26.73 58.77
CA GLU A 619 -0.24 27.49 60.02
C GLU A 619 0.51 28.80 59.81
N LYS A 620 1.60 28.81 59.03
CA LYS A 620 2.31 30.04 58.63
C LYS A 620 1.44 30.99 57.80
N GLN A 621 0.59 30.47 56.92
CA GLN A 621 -0.41 31.26 56.18
C GLN A 621 -1.46 31.87 57.12
N LYS A 622 -1.96 31.08 58.08
CA LYS A 622 -2.93 31.52 59.09
C LYS A 622 -2.35 32.60 60.00
N ASN A 623 -1.11 32.44 60.46
CA ASN A 623 -0.41 33.43 61.27
C ASN A 623 -0.08 34.72 60.49
N ARG A 624 0.20 34.63 59.18
CA ARG A 624 0.32 35.82 58.31
C ARG A 624 -1.01 36.56 58.11
N LEU A 625 -2.13 35.84 58.02
CA LEU A 625 -3.47 36.45 57.95
C LEU A 625 -3.85 37.12 59.27
N ILE A 626 -3.55 36.49 60.41
CA ILE A 626 -3.83 37.04 61.75
C ILE A 626 -2.95 38.27 62.06
N HIS A 627 -1.69 38.28 61.63
CA HIS A 627 -0.80 39.45 61.77
C HIS A 627 -1.03 40.53 60.70
N GLY A 628 -1.64 40.19 59.56
CA GLY A 628 -2.06 41.16 58.54
C GLY A 628 -3.36 41.88 58.89
N GLU A 629 -4.24 41.25 59.67
CA GLU A 629 -5.47 41.90 60.15
C GLU A 629 -5.23 42.87 61.33
N SER A 630 -4.14 42.73 62.09
CA SER A 630 -3.79 43.72 63.13
C SER A 630 -3.24 45.02 62.55
N THR A 631 -2.66 45.00 61.34
CA THR A 631 -2.12 46.21 60.68
C THR A 631 -3.17 46.99 59.90
N ILE A 632 -4.31 46.39 59.55
CA ILE A 632 -5.38 47.05 58.81
C ILE A 632 -6.32 47.84 59.74
N LYS A 633 -6.39 47.51 61.04
CA LYS A 633 -7.18 48.27 62.01
C LYS A 633 -6.53 49.56 62.56
N GLU A 634 -5.25 49.81 62.29
CA GLU A 634 -4.60 51.10 62.58
C GLU A 634 -4.48 52.02 61.36
N SER A 635 -4.91 51.57 60.17
CA SER A 635 -4.83 52.35 58.92
C SER A 635 -6.17 52.98 58.48
N ILE A 636 -7.23 52.85 59.29
CA ILE A 636 -8.51 53.55 59.12
C ILE A 636 -8.74 54.43 60.36
N LYS A 637 -7.86 55.42 60.51
CA LYS A 637 -8.03 56.59 61.37
C LYS A 637 -7.54 57.82 60.64
#